data_AF-A0AB35K8W0-F1
#
_entry.id   AF-A0AB35K8W0-F1
#
_cell.length_a   1.000
_cell.length_b   1.000
_cell.length_c   1.000
_cell.angle_alpha   90.00
_cell.angle_beta   90.00
_cell.angle_gamma   90.00
#
_symmetry.space_group_name_H-M   'P 1'
#
loop_
_entity.id
_entity.type
_entity.pdbx_description
1 polymer ?
#
loop_
_entity_poly.entity_id
_entity_poly.type
_entity_poly.pdbx_seq_one_letter_code
_entity_poly.pdbx_strand_id
1 'polypeptide(L)'
;MGIAVQKSRILIFLGILIVSQANAAELKKCSSAPLMVTSKKVGNVSYFAEDCQKNWQTQSIKMDFSYDRDIPEWAFKRAASHFLKKNVNGFDAKSPLNYINELYRPIKRGDLYSLYYQHENQKLELKLNQKLLGSLNNPNANQYFKIWFGQEPFNAKLKQQLLN
;
A
#
# COMPACT_ATOMS: atom_id res chain seq x y z
N MET A 1 6.69 -48.70 -63.15
CA MET A 1 7.67 -47.71 -62.62
C MET A 1 6.89 -46.44 -62.30
N GLY A 2 6.46 -46.27 -61.05
CA GLY A 2 5.71 -45.11 -60.60
C GLY A 2 6.35 -44.61 -59.30
N ILE A 3 6.79 -43.36 -59.31
CA ILE A 3 7.70 -42.76 -58.35
C ILE A 3 6.96 -42.41 -57.05
N ALA A 4 7.62 -42.64 -55.92
CA ALA A 4 7.07 -42.54 -54.57
C ALA A 4 7.01 -41.10 -54.02
N VAL A 5 5.89 -40.83 -53.33
CA VAL A 5 5.68 -40.09 -52.06
C VAL A 5 6.75 -39.10 -51.58
N GLN A 6 6.35 -37.85 -51.30
CA GLN A 6 6.69 -37.20 -50.03
C GLN A 6 5.73 -36.04 -49.70
N LYS A 7 4.74 -36.28 -48.82
CA LYS A 7 3.94 -35.21 -48.20
C LYS A 7 4.61 -34.82 -46.88
N SER A 8 5.28 -33.68 -46.87
CA SER A 8 5.94 -33.11 -45.70
C SER A 8 4.92 -32.81 -44.59
N ARG A 9 5.06 -33.45 -43.42
CA ARG A 9 4.29 -33.11 -42.22
C ARG A 9 5.03 -32.01 -41.48
N ILE A 10 4.58 -30.77 -41.66
CA ILE A 10 5.02 -29.63 -40.86
C ILE A 10 4.39 -29.79 -39.46
N LEU A 11 5.19 -30.23 -38.50
CA LEU A 11 4.84 -30.20 -37.07
C LEU A 11 5.13 -28.78 -36.55
N ILE A 12 4.06 -28.00 -36.39
CA ILE A 12 4.11 -26.71 -35.70
C ILE A 12 4.14 -27.00 -34.20
N PHE A 13 5.31 -26.86 -33.58
CA PHE A 13 5.45 -26.84 -32.12
C PHE A 13 4.87 -25.53 -31.59
N LEU A 14 3.66 -25.59 -31.04
CA LEU A 14 3.03 -24.48 -30.32
C LEU A 14 3.74 -24.32 -28.96
N GLY A 15 4.73 -23.42 -28.90
CA GLY A 15 5.38 -23.05 -27.64
C GLY A 15 4.38 -22.38 -26.71
N ILE A 16 4.00 -23.07 -25.63
CA ILE A 16 3.15 -22.51 -24.58
C ILE A 16 4.02 -21.51 -23.79
N LEU A 17 3.82 -20.21 -24.05
CA LEU A 17 4.33 -19.14 -23.20
C LEU A 17 3.61 -19.23 -21.84
N ILE A 18 4.28 -19.77 -20.84
CA ILE A 18 3.81 -19.73 -19.45
C ILE A 18 3.94 -18.28 -18.99
N VAL A 19 2.88 -17.50 -19.19
CA VAL A 19 2.75 -16.17 -18.59
C VAL A 19 2.62 -16.41 -17.09
N SER A 20 3.67 -16.10 -16.34
CA SER A 20 3.63 -16.11 -14.87
C SER A 20 2.66 -15.01 -14.43
N GLN A 21 1.41 -15.36 -14.18
CA GLN A 21 0.46 -14.46 -13.53
C GLN A 21 0.93 -14.29 -12.09
N ALA A 22 1.54 -13.14 -11.79
CA ALA A 22 1.70 -12.69 -10.43
C ALA A 22 0.29 -12.54 -9.85
N ASN A 23 -0.16 -13.52 -9.06
CA ASN A 23 -1.41 -13.45 -8.32
C ASN A 23 -1.25 -12.34 -7.28
N ALA A 24 -1.71 -11.13 -7.60
CA ALA A 24 -1.88 -10.08 -6.61
C ALA A 24 -2.97 -10.56 -5.64
N ALA A 25 -2.64 -10.70 -4.36
CA ALA A 25 -3.60 -11.11 -3.36
C ALA A 25 -4.81 -10.16 -3.35
N GLU A 26 -6.02 -10.71 -3.45
CA GLU A 26 -7.25 -9.93 -3.46
C GLU A 26 -7.50 -9.36 -2.06
N LEU A 27 -7.52 -8.03 -1.93
CA LEU A 27 -7.79 -7.38 -0.65
C LEU A 27 -9.28 -7.15 -0.44
N LYS A 28 -9.78 -7.54 0.73
CA LYS A 28 -11.14 -7.26 1.20
C LYS A 28 -11.17 -5.96 1.97
N LYS A 29 -12.23 -5.18 1.80
CA LYS A 29 -12.47 -4.01 2.65
C LYS A 29 -12.89 -4.47 4.04
N CYS A 30 -12.08 -4.15 5.05
CA CYS A 30 -12.33 -4.56 6.43
C CYS A 30 -13.15 -3.53 7.19
N SER A 31 -12.81 -2.25 7.05
CA SER A 31 -13.41 -1.18 7.84
C SER A 31 -13.22 0.18 7.20
N SER A 32 -13.99 1.16 7.69
CA SER A 32 -13.83 2.57 7.38
C SER A 32 -14.10 3.43 8.61
N ALA A 33 -13.35 4.52 8.76
CA ALA A 33 -13.49 5.42 9.90
C ALA A 33 -13.22 6.89 9.49
N PRO A 34 -13.81 7.88 10.19
CA PRO A 34 -13.51 9.28 9.94
C PRO A 34 -12.06 9.61 10.32
N LEU A 35 -11.35 10.33 9.44
CA LEU A 35 -10.03 10.87 9.73
C LEU A 35 -10.20 12.19 10.48
N MET A 36 -9.90 12.18 11.77
CA MET A 36 -10.01 13.33 12.66
C MET A 36 -8.63 13.91 12.95
N VAL A 37 -8.46 15.22 12.74
CA VAL A 37 -7.31 16.00 13.22
C VAL A 37 -7.83 16.92 14.31
N THR A 38 -7.37 16.73 15.55
CA THR A 38 -8.00 17.31 16.75
C THR A 38 -9.49 16.95 16.80
N SER A 39 -10.40 17.93 16.72
CA SER A 39 -11.85 17.72 16.68
C SER A 39 -12.47 17.95 15.31
N LYS A 40 -11.67 18.14 14.25
CA LYS A 40 -12.16 18.39 12.89
C LYS A 40 -12.00 17.15 12.02
N LYS A 41 -13.08 16.76 11.34
CA LYS A 41 -13.02 15.75 10.27
C LYS A 41 -12.34 16.36 9.06
N VAL A 42 -11.27 15.71 8.60
CA VAL A 42 -10.53 16.09 7.39
C VAL A 42 -10.73 15.11 6.24
N GLY A 43 -11.37 13.97 6.50
CA GLY A 43 -11.57 12.93 5.51
C GLY A 43 -12.09 11.61 6.10
N ASN A 44 -11.89 10.52 5.38
CA ASN A 44 -12.13 9.16 5.85
C ASN A 44 -10.94 8.26 5.53
N VAL A 45 -10.77 7.21 6.31
CA VAL A 45 -9.78 6.16 6.09
C VAL A 45 -10.52 4.85 5.87
N SER A 46 -10.11 4.07 4.88
CA SER A 46 -10.56 2.69 4.69
C SER A 46 -9.39 1.74 4.79
N TYR A 47 -9.55 0.66 5.55
CA TYR A 47 -8.55 -0.39 5.71
C TYR A 47 -8.99 -1.64 4.94
N PHE A 48 -8.03 -2.24 4.24
CA PHE A 48 -8.21 -3.46 3.47
C PHE A 48 -7.10 -4.45 3.81
N ALA A 49 -7.43 -5.73 3.80
CA ALA A 49 -6.51 -6.83 4.06
C ALA A 49 -6.94 -8.08 3.29
N GLU A 50 -6.03 -9.04 3.12
CA GLU A 50 -6.36 -10.37 2.57
C GLU A 50 -7.42 -11.08 3.46
N ASP A 51 -7.19 -11.02 4.77
CA ASP A 51 -8.10 -11.50 5.81
C ASP A 51 -8.21 -10.46 6.94
N CYS A 52 -9.42 -9.92 7.11
CA CYS A 52 -9.71 -8.91 8.11
C CYS A 52 -9.57 -9.39 9.56
N GLN A 53 -9.54 -10.71 9.79
CA GLN A 53 -9.34 -11.28 11.13
C GLN A 53 -7.85 -11.55 11.43
N LYS A 54 -6.99 -11.53 10.41
CA LYS A 54 -5.55 -11.79 10.56
C LYS A 54 -4.83 -10.51 10.98
N ASN A 55 -3.71 -10.67 11.68
CA ASN A 55 -2.87 -9.54 12.05
C ASN A 55 -2.27 -8.85 10.81
N TRP A 56 -2.48 -7.53 10.70
CA TRP A 56 -2.01 -6.67 9.61
C TRP A 56 -0.52 -6.80 9.28
N GLN A 57 0.32 -7.18 10.25
CA GLN A 57 1.77 -7.31 10.08
C GLN A 57 2.18 -8.50 9.18
N THR A 58 1.28 -9.49 9.06
CA THR A 58 1.57 -10.82 8.51
C THR A 58 0.85 -11.11 7.19
N GLN A 59 0.38 -10.06 6.52
CA GLN A 59 -0.40 -10.16 5.28
C GLN A 59 -0.29 -8.88 4.45
N SER A 60 -0.71 -8.93 3.20
CA SER A 60 -0.85 -7.73 2.39
C SER A 60 -2.00 -6.88 2.92
N ILE A 61 -1.77 -5.57 2.96
CA ILE A 61 -2.74 -4.61 3.48
C ILE A 61 -2.73 -3.34 2.66
N LYS A 62 -3.85 -2.63 2.67
CA LYS A 62 -3.98 -1.32 2.05
C LYS A 62 -4.73 -0.36 2.96
N MET A 63 -4.33 0.90 2.93
CA MET A 63 -5.08 2.00 3.53
C MET A 63 -5.36 3.06 2.46
N ASP A 64 -6.63 3.42 2.33
CA ASP A 64 -7.10 4.52 1.49
C ASP A 64 -7.52 5.71 2.36
N PHE A 65 -7.01 6.89 2.04
CA PHE A 65 -7.30 8.15 2.73
C PHE A 65 -8.00 9.09 1.74
N SER A 66 -9.30 9.29 1.89
CA SER A 66 -10.06 10.28 1.13
C SER A 66 -10.14 11.59 1.91
N TYR A 67 -9.82 12.71 1.28
CA TYR A 67 -9.71 14.00 1.94
C TYR A 67 -10.82 14.98 1.52
N ASP A 68 -11.47 15.58 2.52
CA ASP A 68 -12.55 16.58 2.33
C ASP A 68 -12.02 18.02 2.45
N ARG A 69 -10.72 18.17 2.72
CA ARG A 69 -10.03 19.44 3.01
C ARG A 69 -8.67 19.47 2.35
N ASP A 70 -8.22 20.67 2.03
CA ASP A 70 -6.84 20.89 1.61
C ASP A 70 -5.91 20.75 2.82
N ILE A 71 -4.77 20.09 2.64
CA ILE A 71 -3.76 19.91 3.69
C ILE A 71 -2.39 20.24 3.07
N PRO A 72 -1.63 21.16 3.66
CA PRO A 72 -0.31 21.48 3.15
C PRO A 72 0.65 20.30 3.34
N GLU A 73 1.55 20.11 2.37
CA GLU A 73 2.50 18.98 2.35
C GLU A 73 3.28 18.83 3.65
N TRP A 74 3.78 19.95 4.19
CA TRP A 74 4.60 19.94 5.40
C TRP A 74 3.86 19.36 6.62
N ALA A 75 2.54 19.52 6.69
CA ALA A 75 1.75 19.06 7.84
C ALA A 75 1.71 17.53 7.87
N PHE A 76 1.49 16.91 6.71
CA PHE A 76 1.51 15.45 6.61
C PHE A 76 2.91 14.90 6.89
N LYS A 77 3.94 15.43 6.21
CA LYS A 77 5.33 14.96 6.36
C LYS A 77 5.81 15.03 7.81
N ARG A 78 5.48 16.13 8.50
CA ARG A 78 5.83 16.33 9.92
C ARG A 78 5.11 15.33 10.81
N ALA A 79 3.80 15.12 10.62
CA ALA A 79 3.03 14.18 11.41
C ALA A 79 3.53 12.74 11.22
N ALA A 80 3.70 12.30 9.98
CA ALA A 80 4.22 10.97 9.66
C ALA A 80 5.61 10.74 10.27
N SER A 81 6.55 11.68 10.11
CA SER A 81 7.87 11.61 10.75
C SER A 81 7.79 11.50 12.27
N HIS A 82 6.91 12.27 12.92
CA HIS A 82 6.71 12.21 14.37
C HIS A 82 6.27 10.83 14.83
N PHE A 83 5.26 10.23 14.18
CA PHE A 83 4.75 8.92 14.57
C PHE A 83 5.68 7.78 14.17
N LEU A 84 6.44 7.90 13.07
CA LEU A 84 7.47 6.92 12.73
C LEU A 84 8.59 6.91 13.76
N LYS A 85 9.09 8.08 14.22
CA LYS A 85 10.10 8.17 15.29
C LYS A 85 9.64 7.49 16.58
N LYS A 86 8.35 7.60 16.92
CA LYS A 86 7.77 6.98 18.12
C LYS A 86 7.63 5.46 18.02
N ASN A 87 7.37 4.92 16.83
CA ASN A 87 6.99 3.51 16.68
C ASN A 87 8.03 2.63 15.96
N VAL A 88 9.05 3.23 15.36
CA VAL A 88 10.08 2.54 14.57
C VAL A 88 11.44 2.88 15.16
N ASN A 89 12.07 1.88 15.79
CA ASN A 89 13.41 2.01 16.34
C ASN A 89 14.41 2.38 15.23
N GLY A 90 15.24 3.40 15.49
CA GLY A 90 16.23 3.87 14.54
C GLY A 90 15.66 4.63 13.34
N PHE A 91 14.39 5.04 13.36
CA PHE A 91 13.87 5.89 12.29
C PHE A 91 14.48 7.30 12.34
N ASP A 92 15.11 7.69 11.23
CA ASP A 92 15.66 9.00 10.97
C ASP A 92 15.48 9.41 9.49
N ALA A 93 16.10 10.51 9.09
CA ALA A 93 16.02 11.01 7.71
C ALA A 93 16.65 10.07 6.66
N LYS A 94 17.56 9.17 7.07
CA LYS A 94 18.23 8.18 6.22
C LYS A 94 17.49 6.85 6.16
N SER A 95 16.48 6.66 7.01
CA SER A 95 15.62 5.48 7.00
C SER A 95 15.01 5.26 5.61
N PRO A 96 14.99 4.03 5.09
CA PRO A 96 14.26 3.71 3.85
C PRO A 96 12.79 4.09 3.91
N LEU A 97 12.17 4.09 5.10
CA LEU A 97 10.78 4.52 5.28
C LEU A 97 10.60 6.02 5.04
N ASN A 98 11.64 6.84 5.29
CA ASN A 98 11.56 8.27 5.07
C ASN A 98 11.45 8.61 3.57
N TYR A 99 11.96 7.77 2.68
CA TYR A 99 11.74 7.93 1.24
C TYR A 99 10.24 7.99 0.89
N ILE A 100 9.42 7.09 1.44
CA ILE A 100 7.95 7.13 1.23
C ILE A 100 7.34 8.41 1.80
N ASN A 101 7.81 8.86 2.97
CA ASN A 101 7.34 10.10 3.58
C ASN A 101 7.64 11.33 2.70
N GLU A 102 8.79 11.36 2.03
CA GLU A 102 9.18 12.49 1.16
C GLU A 102 8.41 12.57 -0.16
N LEU A 103 7.78 11.47 -0.60
CA LEU A 103 6.98 11.42 -1.83
C LEU A 103 5.63 12.14 -1.71
N TYR A 104 5.16 12.42 -0.50
CA TYR A 104 3.89 13.13 -0.31
C TYR A 104 3.90 14.51 -0.98
N ARG A 105 2.72 14.89 -1.47
CA ARG A 105 2.40 16.15 -2.13
C ARG A 105 1.30 16.87 -1.36
N PRO A 106 1.10 18.19 -1.55
CA PRO A 106 -0.02 18.89 -0.97
C PRO A 106 -1.34 18.19 -1.33
N ILE A 107 -2.19 17.99 -0.33
CA ILE A 107 -3.51 17.37 -0.50
C ILE A 107 -4.50 18.46 -0.87
N LYS A 108 -5.29 18.19 -1.90
CA LYS A 108 -6.47 18.97 -2.27
C LYS A 108 -7.73 18.24 -1.81
N ARG A 109 -8.81 18.98 -1.57
CA ARG A 109 -10.15 18.41 -1.38
C ARG A 109 -10.49 17.51 -2.56
N GLY A 110 -10.93 16.29 -2.25
CA GLY A 110 -11.25 15.25 -3.22
C GLY A 110 -10.11 14.28 -3.51
N ASP A 111 -8.88 14.56 -3.03
CA ASP A 111 -7.76 13.66 -3.23
C ASP A 111 -7.92 12.35 -2.47
N LEU A 112 -7.40 11.28 -3.07
CA LEU A 112 -7.29 9.95 -2.52
C LEU A 112 -5.82 9.52 -2.48
N TYR A 113 -5.29 9.36 -1.27
CA TYR A 113 -4.02 8.66 -1.09
C TYR A 113 -4.25 7.19 -0.81
N SER A 114 -3.46 6.33 -1.45
CA SER A 114 -3.45 4.89 -1.21
C SER A 114 -2.06 4.43 -0.81
N LEU A 115 -1.95 3.77 0.33
CA LEU A 115 -0.78 3.01 0.76
C LEU A 115 -1.08 1.53 0.61
N TYR A 116 -0.29 0.81 -0.17
CA TYR A 116 -0.45 -0.63 -0.38
C TYR A 116 0.84 -1.36 -0.06
N TYR A 117 0.79 -2.29 0.91
CA TYR A 117 1.87 -3.20 1.22
C TYR A 117 1.55 -4.60 0.71
N GLN A 118 2.44 -5.14 -0.12
CA GLN A 118 2.44 -6.51 -0.61
C GLN A 118 3.39 -7.32 0.27
N HIS A 119 2.86 -8.29 1.01
CA HIS A 119 3.62 -9.03 2.01
C HIS A 119 4.64 -9.97 1.37
N GLU A 120 4.27 -10.69 0.31
CA GLU A 120 5.12 -11.66 -0.37
C GLU A 120 6.36 -10.99 -0.98
N ASN A 121 6.17 -9.80 -1.54
CA ASN A 121 7.21 -9.05 -2.23
C ASN A 121 7.91 -8.01 -1.35
N GLN A 122 7.48 -7.89 -0.08
CA GLN A 122 7.96 -6.88 0.87
C GLN A 122 7.97 -5.46 0.28
N LYS A 123 6.90 -5.14 -0.47
CA LYS A 123 6.83 -3.93 -1.30
C LYS A 123 5.72 -3.01 -0.80
N LEU A 124 6.10 -1.77 -0.48
CA LEU A 124 5.18 -0.68 -0.18
C LEU A 124 5.05 0.26 -1.36
N GLU A 125 3.82 0.57 -1.77
CA GLU A 125 3.51 1.54 -2.81
C GLU A 125 2.70 2.71 -2.24
N LEU A 126 3.02 3.92 -2.69
CA LEU A 126 2.24 5.12 -2.42
C LEU A 126 1.64 5.63 -3.74
N LYS A 127 0.32 5.82 -3.76
CA LYS A 127 -0.42 6.39 -4.89
C LYS A 127 -1.20 7.62 -4.45
N LEU A 128 -1.34 8.59 -5.35
CA LEU A 128 -2.23 9.74 -5.24
C LEU A 128 -3.16 9.73 -6.44
N ASN A 129 -4.47 9.67 -6.21
CA ASN A 129 -5.49 9.61 -7.26
C ASN A 129 -5.15 8.52 -8.30
N GLN A 130 -4.83 7.32 -7.80
CA GLN A 130 -4.41 6.14 -8.57
C GLN A 130 -3.05 6.24 -9.28
N LYS A 131 -2.43 7.42 -9.36
CA LYS A 131 -1.09 7.61 -9.91
C LYS A 131 -0.04 7.17 -8.89
N LEU A 132 0.87 6.27 -9.30
CA LEU A 132 2.02 5.87 -8.49
C LEU A 132 2.95 7.05 -8.26
N LEU A 133 3.20 7.38 -7.00
CA LEU A 133 4.21 8.35 -6.59
C LEU A 133 5.57 7.68 -6.37
N GLY A 134 5.57 6.44 -5.88
CA GLY A 134 6.77 5.62 -5.78
C GLY A 134 6.52 4.34 -4.98
N SER A 135 7.57 3.52 -4.88
CA SER A 135 7.54 2.26 -4.13
C SER A 135 8.85 2.00 -3.39
N LEU A 136 8.77 1.21 -2.33
CA LEU A 136 9.89 0.77 -1.50
C LEU A 136 9.83 -0.75 -1.37
N ASN A 137 10.88 -1.45 -1.82
CA ASN A 137 11.08 -2.86 -1.54
C ASN A 137 12.03 -2.97 -0.34
N ASN A 138 11.50 -3.38 0.81
CA ASN A 138 12.26 -3.50 2.04
C ASN A 138 11.56 -4.47 3.01
N PRO A 139 12.28 -5.39 3.68
CA PRO A 139 11.67 -6.31 4.64
C PRO A 139 10.87 -5.64 5.76
N ASN A 140 11.22 -4.38 6.08
CA ASN A 140 10.57 -3.57 7.10
C ASN A 140 9.59 -2.53 6.53
N ALA A 141 9.23 -2.60 5.24
CA ALA A 141 8.36 -1.61 4.61
C ALA A 141 6.97 -1.55 5.26
N ASN A 142 6.45 -2.68 5.79
CA ASN A 142 5.20 -2.72 6.54
C ASN A 142 5.21 -1.82 7.79
N GLN A 143 6.38 -1.52 8.36
CA GLN A 143 6.50 -0.69 9.54
C GLN A 143 6.00 0.75 9.31
N TYR A 144 5.87 1.19 8.05
CA TYR A 144 5.27 2.49 7.73
C TYR A 144 3.84 2.63 8.28
N PHE A 145 3.07 1.52 8.31
CA PHE A 145 1.70 1.50 8.84
C PHE A 145 1.63 1.73 10.35
N LYS A 146 2.77 1.68 11.06
CA LYS A 146 2.81 2.00 12.49
C LYS A 146 2.44 3.46 12.80
N ILE A 147 2.42 4.35 11.80
CA ILE A 147 1.79 5.68 11.94
C ILE A 147 0.35 5.54 12.45
N TRP A 148 -0.40 4.56 11.96
CA TRP A 148 -1.82 4.35 12.35
C TRP A 148 -2.01 3.16 13.27
N PHE A 149 -1.21 2.10 13.13
CA PHE A 149 -1.42 0.83 13.84
C PHE A 149 -0.35 0.53 14.90
N GLY A 150 0.61 1.44 15.10
CA GLY A 150 1.67 1.31 16.10
C GLY A 150 1.18 1.35 17.55
N GLN A 151 2.10 1.28 18.49
CA GLN A 151 1.80 1.41 19.93
C GLN A 151 1.41 2.84 20.30
N GLU A 152 2.06 3.82 19.69
CA GLU A 152 1.74 5.25 19.80
C GLU A 152 1.15 5.76 18.46
N PRO A 153 -0.08 5.40 18.09
CA PRO A 153 -0.64 5.75 16.78
C PRO A 153 -1.02 7.23 16.69
N PHE A 154 -1.17 7.71 15.46
CA PHE A 154 -1.72 9.04 15.13
C PHE A 154 -3.01 9.34 15.90
N ASN A 155 -3.89 8.36 16.00
CA ASN A 155 -5.13 8.45 16.74
C ASN A 155 -5.54 7.05 17.22
N ALA A 156 -5.61 6.85 18.54
CA ALA A 156 -5.95 5.56 19.13
C ALA A 156 -7.38 5.10 18.80
N LYS A 157 -8.33 6.03 18.74
CA LYS A 157 -9.71 5.74 18.33
C LYS A 157 -9.77 5.30 16.87
N LEU A 158 -9.02 5.97 15.99
CA LEU A 158 -8.92 5.58 14.58
C LEU A 158 -8.35 4.16 14.44
N LYS A 159 -7.27 3.84 15.15
CA LYS A 159 -6.70 2.48 15.18
C LYS A 159 -7.76 1.45 15.58
N GLN A 160 -8.47 1.71 16.67
CA GLN A 160 -9.52 0.82 17.17
C GLN A 160 -10.63 0.60 16.13
N GLN A 161 -11.14 1.68 15.51
CA GLN A 161 -12.21 1.59 14.51
C GLN A 161 -11.78 0.91 13.20
N LEU A 162 -10.48 0.86 12.91
CA LEU A 162 -9.98 0.23 11.70
C LEU A 162 -9.64 -1.26 11.90
N LEU A 163 -9.21 -1.65 13.08
CA LEU A 163 -8.75 -3.03 13.35
C LEU A 163 -9.79 -3.91 14.08
N ASN A 164 -10.88 -3.33 14.60
CA ASN A 164 -11.91 -4.03 15.39
C ASN A 164 -13.33 -3.73 14.89
#